data_AF-A0A1Y6LXT6-F1
#
_entry.id   AF-A0A1Y6LXT6-F1
#
_cell.length_a   1.000
_cell.length_b   1.000
_cell.length_c   1.000
_cell.angle_alpha   90.00
_cell.angle_beta   90.00
_cell.angle_gamma   90.00
#
_symmetry.space_group_name_H-M   'P 1'
#
loop_
_entity.id
_entity.type
_entity.pdbx_description
1 polymer ?
#
loop_
_entity_poly.entity_id
_entity_poly.type
_entity_poly.pdbx_seq_one_letter_code
_entity_poly.pdbx_strand_id
1 'polypeptide(L)'
;MTIQFLTDATTRLRLDQKYADLEVHCEDQIFRVHRAVVCSASPVMAAQCDGGPKHDGVTTISDHDVDARAMNRMLQYMYTGTYSLDAAATMSTARQSEQSAAQSLATLEKSQPGSLKETLLAHAQMSNIATTYEMPELDTFAQERFGAVTGIWTSLDPEEMIELATEVYSCSWRQTRDMREFVLGMTQENAGEYLNDYGFIESIIKDKRLSEYAMGILASLAVRNEEAPQLKEQHSSEELHTHQQEIAVLKKDLAAALEAKQQHASDELHARQQEIVGLKMELAAALEVQEQHCRVDLQARQQESSHEISELKKDLAAALLTNVTITNEQQTKDKLHHTLVEQLKCNVRRLEKKLGEAIPDTSDARTKTATAMVRQIYEGRMDAFKETTEAQLQKYRVELTGLKNTLNQATSYLAKAHTELKDLKAIRDAPKTPSADLEKQIRLLQSQLKNRDEQLKSALSAPEATFTQLRHQLATAKYDALEERYDVNQLRAEKGFLAQELSHSKHLTTIQEAVVQQLLEINLIATCRHDQCEAHGDVFIYTLERCGPNGYMARCVDCRTRHWGNDHGTI
;
A
#
# COMPACT_ATOMS: atom_id res chain seq x y z
N MET A 1 34.88 48.71 57.90
CA MET A 1 34.85 49.46 56.63
C MET A 1 34.70 48.41 55.55
N THR A 2 33.55 48.36 54.88
CA THR A 2 33.26 47.31 53.89
C THR A 2 34.02 47.58 52.59
N ILE A 3 34.41 46.53 51.86
CA ILE A 3 35.06 46.62 50.55
C ILE A 3 34.26 47.56 49.62
N GLN A 4 32.93 47.49 49.68
CA GLN A 4 32.02 48.37 48.94
C GLN A 4 32.28 49.88 49.16
N PHE A 5 32.60 50.31 50.39
CA PHE A 5 32.83 51.73 50.67
C PHE A 5 34.08 52.26 49.96
N LEU A 6 35.12 51.42 49.84
CA LEU A 6 36.35 51.77 49.13
C LEU A 6 36.09 51.81 47.61
N THR A 7 35.37 50.84 47.07
CA THR A 7 34.96 50.81 45.66
C THR A 7 34.10 52.03 45.29
N ASP A 8 33.18 52.45 46.14
CA ASP A 8 32.36 53.66 45.91
C ASP A 8 33.21 54.93 45.94
N ALA A 9 34.24 54.98 46.80
CA ALA A 9 35.16 56.12 46.89
C ALA A 9 36.06 56.23 45.66
N THR A 10 36.64 55.12 45.19
CA THR A 10 37.44 55.09 43.95
C THR A 10 36.57 55.38 42.72
N THR A 11 35.34 54.86 42.67
CA THR A 11 34.41 55.16 41.57
C THR A 11 34.13 56.68 41.45
N ARG A 12 33.97 57.39 42.57
CA ARG A 12 33.81 58.86 42.56
C ARG A 12 35.05 59.58 42.04
N LEU A 13 36.25 59.12 42.38
CA LEU A 13 37.50 59.69 41.86
C LEU A 13 37.57 59.59 40.33
N ARG A 14 37.13 58.46 39.77
CA ARG A 14 37.07 58.27 38.31
C ARG A 14 36.14 59.28 37.63
N LEU A 15 35.00 59.59 38.23
CA LEU A 15 33.98 60.47 37.65
C LEU A 15 34.33 61.96 37.75
N ASP A 16 34.86 62.40 38.89
CA ASP A 16 35.16 63.82 39.15
C ASP A 16 36.51 64.26 38.54
N GLN A 17 37.41 63.30 38.25
CA GLN A 17 38.80 63.55 37.78
C GLN A 17 39.62 64.50 38.67
N LYS A 18 39.11 64.81 39.86
CA LYS A 18 39.74 65.70 40.83
C LYS A 18 40.92 64.98 41.47
N TYR A 19 42.06 65.66 41.51
CA TYR A 19 43.36 65.13 41.95
C TYR A 19 44.02 64.15 40.97
N ALA A 20 43.56 64.10 39.71
CA ALA A 20 44.26 63.35 38.67
C ALA A 20 45.68 63.90 38.44
N ASP A 21 46.66 63.02 38.56
CA ASP A 21 48.10 63.27 38.46
C ASP A 21 48.77 62.44 37.35
N LEU A 22 47.97 61.74 36.53
CA LEU A 22 48.37 60.97 35.37
C LEU A 22 47.44 61.22 34.19
N GLU A 23 48.01 61.38 33.00
CA GLU A 23 47.31 61.39 31.73
C GLU A 23 47.73 60.19 30.88
N VAL A 24 46.75 59.38 30.48
CA VAL A 24 46.93 58.27 29.54
C VAL A 24 46.43 58.74 28.18
N HIS A 25 47.34 58.85 27.22
CA HIS A 25 47.05 59.26 25.85
C HIS A 25 46.92 57.99 25.01
N CYS A 26 45.74 57.76 24.46
CA CYS A 26 45.42 56.56 23.71
C CYS A 26 44.59 56.99 22.50
N GLU A 27 45.15 56.74 21.30
CA GLU A 27 44.64 57.30 20.04
C GLU A 27 44.41 58.83 20.13
N ASP A 28 43.19 59.29 19.83
CA ASP A 28 42.76 60.70 19.93
C ASP A 28 42.14 61.05 21.29
N GLN A 29 42.20 60.14 22.27
CA GLN A 29 41.60 60.30 23.60
C GLN A 29 42.63 60.49 24.70
N ILE A 30 42.30 61.36 25.65
CA ILE A 30 43.12 61.62 26.85
C ILE A 30 42.31 61.27 28.09
N PHE A 31 42.81 60.30 28.84
CA PHE A 31 42.20 59.86 30.10
C PHE A 31 42.97 60.45 31.29
N ARG A 32 42.30 61.31 32.07
CA ARG A 32 42.84 61.87 33.31
C ARG A 32 42.54 60.95 34.48
N VAL A 33 43.58 60.40 35.09
CA VAL A 33 43.50 59.33 36.09
C VAL A 33 44.49 59.56 37.24
N HIS A 34 44.42 58.70 38.26
CA HIS A 34 45.21 58.79 39.48
C HIS A 34 46.31 57.72 39.48
N ARG A 35 47.56 58.13 39.62
CA ARG A 35 48.74 57.24 39.68
C ARG A 35 48.59 56.19 40.76
N ALA A 36 48.12 56.60 41.95
CA ALA A 36 47.94 55.70 43.09
C ALA A 36 46.94 54.56 42.82
N VAL A 37 46.00 54.72 41.90
CA VAL A 37 45.07 53.65 41.51
C VAL A 37 45.68 52.82 40.37
N VAL A 38 46.12 53.49 39.31
CA VAL A 38 46.56 52.84 38.07
C VAL A 38 47.87 52.07 38.25
N CYS A 39 48.87 52.67 38.89
CA CYS A 39 50.17 52.04 39.14
C CYS A 39 50.08 50.90 40.17
N SER A 40 49.08 50.92 41.06
CA SER A 40 48.85 49.81 41.99
C SER A 40 48.11 48.63 41.34
N ALA A 41 47.36 48.88 40.27
CA ALA A 41 46.60 47.86 39.57
C ALA A 41 47.37 47.19 38.42
N SER A 42 48.34 47.87 37.81
CA SER A 42 49.17 47.32 36.72
C SER A 42 50.66 47.64 36.94
N PRO A 43 51.52 46.60 37.08
CA PRO A 43 52.97 46.77 37.12
C PRO A 43 53.53 47.41 35.84
N VAL A 44 52.94 47.08 34.68
CA VAL A 44 53.34 47.63 33.38
C VAL A 44 53.08 49.13 33.34
N MET A 45 51.89 49.58 33.75
CA MET A 45 51.57 51.01 33.80
C MET A 45 52.40 51.74 34.86
N ALA A 46 52.75 51.08 35.98
CA ALA A 46 53.66 51.64 36.98
C ALA A 46 55.05 51.92 36.38
N ALA A 47 55.62 50.95 35.67
CA ALA A 47 56.90 51.11 35.00
C ALA A 47 56.88 52.21 33.93
N GLN A 48 55.80 52.30 33.15
CA GLN A 48 55.58 53.40 32.20
C GLN A 48 55.49 54.76 32.91
N CYS A 49 54.78 54.83 34.05
CA CYS A 49 54.65 56.07 34.83
C CYS A 49 55.96 56.52 35.47
N ASP A 50 56.83 55.58 35.86
CA ASP A 50 58.13 55.88 36.45
C ASP A 50 59.13 56.42 35.41
N GLY A 51 59.01 55.97 34.15
CA GLY A 51 59.81 56.46 33.01
C GLY A 51 59.19 57.63 32.23
N GLY A 52 57.92 57.97 32.47
CA GLY A 52 57.16 58.94 31.67
C GLY A 52 57.57 60.40 31.89
N PRO A 53 57.41 61.27 30.86
CA PRO A 53 57.66 62.70 30.99
C PRO A 53 56.69 63.32 32.02
N LYS A 54 57.21 64.25 32.82
CA LYS A 54 56.47 64.98 33.85
C LYS A 54 56.38 66.44 33.47
N HIS A 55 55.16 66.94 33.29
CA HIS A 55 54.88 68.34 32.98
C HIS A 55 53.89 68.87 34.02
N ASP A 56 54.23 69.98 34.68
CA ASP A 56 53.37 70.65 35.67
C ASP A 56 52.78 69.75 36.76
N GLY A 57 53.53 68.73 37.19
CA GLY A 57 53.11 67.78 38.22
C GLY A 57 52.24 66.62 37.73
N VAL A 58 51.97 66.54 36.43
CA VAL A 58 51.23 65.45 35.77
C VAL A 58 52.22 64.58 34.98
N THR A 59 52.16 63.26 35.18
CA THR A 59 52.87 62.28 34.34
C THR A 59 52.03 61.98 33.10
N THR A 60 52.66 61.90 31.92
CA THR A 60 51.97 61.46 30.69
C THR A 60 52.52 60.11 30.25
N ILE A 61 51.63 59.17 29.93
CA ILE A 61 51.96 57.91 29.27
C ILE A 61 51.15 57.81 27.97
N SER A 62 51.75 57.23 26.94
CA SER A 62 51.11 57.07 25.64
C SER A 62 51.11 55.60 25.24
N ASP A 63 49.95 55.09 24.87
CA ASP A 63 49.79 53.74 24.36
C ASP A 63 48.89 53.75 23.13
N HIS A 64 49.45 53.38 21.99
CA HIS A 64 48.77 53.42 20.68
C HIS A 64 48.42 52.02 20.18
N ASP A 65 48.78 50.96 20.90
CA ASP A 65 48.52 49.57 20.51
C ASP A 65 47.14 49.09 21.01
N VAL A 66 46.47 49.90 21.84
CA VAL A 66 45.17 49.60 22.45
C VAL A 66 44.13 50.62 22.00
N ASP A 67 42.94 50.14 21.61
CA ASP A 67 41.79 50.99 21.28
C ASP A 67 41.27 51.75 22.51
N ALA A 68 40.81 52.99 22.29
CA ALA A 68 40.37 53.86 23.38
C ALA A 68 39.20 53.29 24.20
N ARG A 69 38.29 52.50 23.61
CA ARG A 69 37.19 51.86 24.35
C ARG A 69 37.71 50.77 25.26
N ALA A 70 38.67 50.00 24.79
CA ALA A 70 39.27 48.91 25.55
C ALA A 70 40.14 49.46 26.70
N MET A 71 40.89 50.54 26.46
CA MET A 71 41.58 51.31 27.49
C MET A 71 40.60 51.86 28.56
N ASN A 72 39.47 52.45 28.14
CA ASN A 72 38.47 52.95 29.08
C ASN A 72 37.85 51.83 29.94
N ARG A 73 37.61 50.64 29.38
CA ARG A 73 37.12 49.46 30.13
C ARG A 73 38.15 48.97 31.13
N MET A 74 39.43 48.91 30.75
CA MET A 74 40.52 48.56 31.67
C MET A 74 40.58 49.56 32.84
N LEU A 75 40.58 50.86 32.53
CA LEU A 75 40.55 51.90 33.54
C LEU A 75 39.29 51.79 34.41
N GLN A 76 38.11 51.52 33.84
CA GLN A 76 36.90 51.29 34.63
C GLN A 76 37.09 50.16 35.64
N TYR A 77 37.69 49.05 35.22
CA TYR A 77 37.96 47.92 36.09
C TYR A 77 38.90 48.29 37.25
N MET A 78 39.97 49.04 36.99
CA MET A 78 40.91 49.47 38.04
C MET A 78 40.24 50.26 39.18
N TYR A 79 39.20 51.04 38.88
CA TYR A 79 38.50 51.81 39.91
C TYR A 79 37.31 51.08 40.55
N THR A 80 36.66 50.18 39.80
CA THR A 80 35.34 49.64 40.18
C THR A 80 35.31 48.13 40.38
N GLY A 81 36.35 47.41 39.93
CA GLY A 81 36.39 45.93 39.91
C GLY A 81 35.49 45.29 38.86
N THR A 82 34.89 46.08 37.95
CA THR A 82 34.03 45.62 36.87
C THR A 82 34.14 46.58 35.67
N TYR A 83 33.60 46.21 34.50
CA TYR A 83 33.52 47.11 33.35
C TYR A 83 32.18 46.96 32.63
N SER A 84 31.75 48.05 31.97
CA SER A 84 30.55 48.06 31.14
C SER A 84 30.92 47.92 29.67
N LEU A 85 30.04 47.25 28.92
CA LEU A 85 30.13 47.12 27.48
C LEU A 85 29.43 48.26 26.75
N ASP A 86 28.66 49.08 27.47
CA ASP A 86 27.88 50.18 26.91
C ASP A 86 28.79 51.32 26.44
N ALA A 87 28.67 51.70 25.16
CA ALA A 87 29.43 52.79 24.56
C ALA A 87 29.13 54.16 25.23
N ALA A 88 27.98 54.28 25.89
CA ALA A 88 27.61 55.48 26.64
C ALA A 88 28.41 55.67 27.95
N ALA A 89 29.15 54.65 28.41
CA ALA A 89 30.00 54.73 29.61
C ALA A 89 31.43 55.27 29.32
N THR A 90 31.63 55.84 28.12
CA THR A 90 32.86 56.54 27.76
C THR A 90 32.99 57.79 28.64
N MET A 91 34.15 58.01 29.25
CA MET A 91 34.41 59.20 30.07
C MET A 91 33.93 60.45 29.35
N SER A 92 33.14 61.28 30.05
CA SER A 92 32.77 62.61 29.57
C SER A 92 34.06 63.41 29.38
N THR A 93 34.52 63.46 28.14
CA THR A 93 35.61 64.34 27.73
C THR A 93 35.07 65.77 27.79
N ALA A 94 35.55 66.49 28.80
CA ALA A 94 35.38 67.91 29.08
C ALA A 94 34.17 68.64 28.43
N ARG A 95 33.24 69.04 29.32
CA ARG A 95 32.18 70.08 29.25
C ARG A 95 30.76 69.57 29.00
N GLN A 96 30.05 69.24 30.08
CA GLN A 96 28.67 69.69 30.33
C GLN A 96 28.20 69.43 31.77
N SER A 97 27.89 70.54 32.46
CA SER A 97 27.00 70.76 33.61
C SER A 97 26.86 69.71 34.72
N GLU A 98 27.21 70.17 35.93
CA GLU A 98 26.89 69.64 37.25
C GLU A 98 25.38 69.43 37.47
N GLN A 99 24.83 68.29 37.06
CA GLN A 99 23.52 67.78 37.56
C GLN A 99 23.23 66.35 37.07
N SER A 100 24.10 65.38 37.34
CA SER A 100 23.76 63.97 37.04
C SER A 100 24.57 62.93 37.84
N ALA A 101 25.05 63.23 39.04
CA ALA A 101 25.79 62.25 39.83
C ALA A 101 24.89 61.21 40.54
N ALA A 102 23.60 61.49 40.71
CA ALA A 102 22.68 60.66 41.49
C ALA A 102 21.78 59.72 40.66
N GLN A 103 21.66 59.94 39.35
CA GLN A 103 20.87 59.09 38.45
C GLN A 103 21.69 57.94 37.82
N SER A 104 23.02 58.01 37.87
CA SER A 104 23.91 57.07 37.18
C SER A 104 24.14 55.74 37.92
N LEU A 105 23.74 55.62 39.19
CA LEU A 105 23.88 54.37 39.96
C LEU A 105 22.70 53.40 39.76
N ALA A 106 21.53 53.88 39.36
CA ALA A 106 20.32 53.03 39.20
C ALA A 106 20.11 52.53 37.76
N THR A 107 20.83 53.10 36.78
CA THR A 107 20.69 52.73 35.35
C THR A 107 21.73 51.71 34.89
N LEU A 108 22.72 51.35 35.72
CA LEU A 108 23.78 50.40 35.38
C LEU A 108 23.35 48.92 35.38
N GLU A 109 22.14 48.60 35.85
CA GLU A 109 21.66 47.21 35.96
C GLU A 109 20.60 46.81 34.92
N LYS A 110 20.16 47.72 34.04
CA LYS A 110 19.12 47.43 33.03
C LYS A 110 19.32 48.19 31.73
N SER A 111 20.32 47.80 30.95
CA SER A 111 20.36 48.11 29.51
C SER A 111 21.04 46.94 28.79
N GLN A 112 20.39 46.44 27.75
CA GLN A 112 20.82 45.26 27.01
C GLN A 112 22.21 45.50 26.37
N PRO A 113 23.07 44.46 26.29
CA PRO A 113 24.35 44.55 25.61
C PRO A 113 24.16 44.80 24.10
N GLY A 114 25.22 45.22 23.42
CA GLY A 114 25.29 45.22 21.95
C GLY A 114 25.11 43.81 21.35
N SER A 115 25.45 43.62 20.09
CA SER A 115 25.32 42.29 19.46
C SER A 115 26.11 41.21 20.24
N LEU A 116 25.70 39.94 20.14
CA LEU A 116 26.39 38.82 20.81
C LEU A 116 27.90 38.83 20.47
N LYS A 117 28.21 39.03 19.20
CA LYS A 117 29.56 39.23 18.66
C LYS A 117 30.31 40.34 19.40
N GLU A 118 29.74 41.54 19.50
CA GLU A 118 30.37 42.69 20.18
C GLU A 118 30.65 42.40 21.66
N THR A 119 29.76 41.67 22.31
CA THR A 119 29.90 41.27 23.71
C THR A 119 31.07 40.30 23.90
N LEU A 120 31.13 39.26 23.06
CA LEU A 120 32.21 38.26 23.09
C LEU A 120 33.56 38.87 22.72
N LEU A 121 33.60 39.70 21.68
CA LEU A 121 34.81 40.44 21.27
C LEU A 121 35.31 41.35 22.38
N ALA A 122 34.43 42.09 23.05
CA ALA A 122 34.85 42.97 24.13
C ALA A 122 35.45 42.18 25.31
N HIS A 123 34.88 41.03 25.67
CA HIS A 123 35.45 40.18 26.72
C HIS A 123 36.80 39.55 26.30
N ALA A 124 36.93 39.10 25.05
CA ALA A 124 38.19 38.61 24.51
C ALA A 124 39.29 39.69 24.50
N GLN A 125 38.96 40.90 24.03
CA GLN A 125 39.84 42.06 24.06
C GLN A 125 40.29 42.41 25.49
N MET A 126 39.36 42.37 26.46
CA MET A 126 39.69 42.65 27.86
C MET A 126 40.63 41.60 28.46
N SER A 127 40.52 40.34 28.08
CA SER A 127 41.46 39.28 28.48
C SER A 127 42.86 39.49 27.86
N ASN A 128 42.91 39.86 26.58
CA ASN A 128 44.16 40.20 25.90
C ASN A 128 44.86 41.40 26.57
N ILE A 129 44.11 42.47 26.87
CA ILE A 129 44.62 43.65 27.59
C ILE A 129 45.08 43.29 28.99
N ALA A 130 44.30 42.50 29.73
CA ALA A 130 44.67 42.05 31.07
C ALA A 130 46.02 41.32 31.07
N THR A 131 46.28 40.51 30.04
CA THR A 131 47.56 39.83 29.86
C THR A 131 48.67 40.84 29.58
N THR A 132 48.47 41.77 28.64
CA THR A 132 49.45 42.78 28.25
C THR A 132 49.86 43.70 29.41
N TYR A 133 48.92 44.09 30.27
CA TYR A 133 49.17 44.98 31.41
C TYR A 133 49.40 44.25 32.74
N GLU A 134 49.54 42.92 32.71
CA GLU A 134 49.78 42.07 33.88
C GLU A 134 48.72 42.23 34.99
N MET A 135 47.44 42.11 34.62
CA MET A 135 46.27 42.23 35.49
C MET A 135 45.48 40.91 35.59
N PRO A 136 45.94 39.93 36.38
CA PRO A 136 45.35 38.58 36.40
C PRO A 136 43.88 38.53 36.89
N GLU A 137 43.47 39.43 37.77
CA GLU A 137 42.08 39.50 38.26
C GLU A 137 41.13 39.98 37.14
N LEU A 138 41.59 40.88 36.28
CA LEU A 138 40.83 41.35 35.12
C LEU A 138 40.69 40.26 34.07
N ASP A 139 41.76 39.49 33.84
CA ASP A 139 41.74 38.34 32.92
C ASP A 139 40.71 37.30 33.39
N THR A 140 40.80 36.89 34.66
CA THR A 140 39.84 35.95 35.27
C THR A 140 38.40 36.45 35.12
N PHE A 141 38.16 37.73 35.44
CA PHE A 141 36.81 38.32 35.30
C PHE A 141 36.32 38.34 33.85
N ALA A 142 37.19 38.65 32.89
CA ALA A 142 36.84 38.66 31.47
C ALA A 142 36.50 37.24 30.97
N GLN A 143 37.24 36.22 31.40
CA GLN A 143 37.00 34.82 31.07
C GLN A 143 35.69 34.29 31.67
N GLU A 144 35.40 34.59 32.93
CA GLU A 144 34.13 34.23 33.58
C GLU A 144 32.93 34.83 32.85
N ARG A 145 33.03 36.10 32.45
CA ARG A 145 31.97 36.79 31.69
C ARG A 145 31.83 36.26 30.27
N PHE A 146 32.94 35.94 29.60
CA PHE A 146 32.93 35.29 28.29
C PHE A 146 32.19 33.95 28.35
N GLY A 147 32.58 33.08 29.29
CA GLY A 147 31.95 31.77 29.50
C GLY A 147 30.45 31.85 29.84
N ALA A 148 30.05 32.86 30.63
CA ALA A 148 28.65 33.10 30.96
C ALA A 148 27.80 33.50 29.74
N VAL A 149 28.39 34.20 28.77
CA VAL A 149 27.72 34.58 27.52
C VAL A 149 27.67 33.40 26.55
N THR A 150 28.75 32.62 26.43
CA THR A 150 28.77 31.43 25.55
C THR A 150 27.92 30.27 26.06
N GLY A 151 27.60 30.22 27.36
CA GLY A 151 26.67 29.23 27.93
C GLY A 151 25.21 29.39 27.45
N ILE A 152 24.89 30.50 26.78
CA ILE A 152 23.63 30.73 26.08
C ILE A 152 23.89 30.48 24.59
N TRP A 153 23.68 29.25 24.15
CA TRP A 153 24.02 28.81 22.80
C TRP A 153 23.19 29.53 21.72
N THR A 154 23.77 30.56 21.13
CA THR A 154 23.27 31.26 19.95
C THR A 154 24.34 31.21 18.85
N SER A 155 23.94 30.86 17.63
CA SER A 155 24.85 30.74 16.48
C SER A 155 25.36 32.11 16.04
N LEU A 156 26.68 32.23 15.90
CA LEU A 156 27.34 33.33 15.20
C LEU A 156 27.43 32.98 13.72
N ASP A 157 27.29 33.97 12.84
CA ASP A 157 27.52 33.75 11.41
C ASP A 157 29.03 33.46 11.16
N PRO A 158 29.40 32.78 10.05
CA PRO A 158 30.79 32.39 9.80
C PRO A 158 31.79 33.54 9.84
N GLU A 159 31.42 34.72 9.33
CA GLU A 159 32.27 35.94 9.39
C GLU A 159 32.49 36.42 10.83
N GLU A 160 31.44 36.41 11.66
CA GLU A 160 31.52 36.82 13.06
C GLU A 160 32.36 35.84 13.88
N MET A 161 32.25 34.55 13.58
CA MET A 161 33.07 33.50 14.18
C MET A 161 34.55 33.64 13.83
N ILE A 162 34.88 34.00 12.58
CA ILE A 162 36.26 34.27 12.18
C ILE A 162 36.81 35.46 12.98
N GLU A 163 36.09 36.57 13.04
CA GLU A 163 36.55 37.75 13.78
C GLU A 163 36.78 37.44 15.26
N LEU A 164 35.85 36.71 15.89
CA LEU A 164 35.99 36.29 17.28
C LEU A 164 37.20 35.36 17.48
N ALA A 165 37.36 34.36 16.61
CA ALA A 165 38.50 33.46 16.66
C ALA A 165 39.81 34.23 16.44
N THR A 166 39.83 35.22 15.54
CA THR A 166 41.00 36.06 15.31
C THR A 166 41.39 36.80 16.58
N GLU A 167 40.44 37.40 17.29
CA GLU A 167 40.73 38.12 18.55
C GLU A 167 41.25 37.17 19.64
N VAL A 168 40.57 36.03 19.87
CA VAL A 168 40.93 35.04 20.91
C VAL A 168 42.30 34.39 20.64
N TYR A 169 42.64 34.19 19.37
CA TYR A 169 43.92 33.59 18.96
C TYR A 169 45.02 34.63 18.65
N SER A 170 44.74 35.94 18.74
CA SER A 170 45.74 36.99 18.52
C SER A 170 46.83 37.02 19.59
N CYS A 171 46.54 36.60 20.82
CA CYS A 171 47.54 36.45 21.87
C CYS A 171 48.11 35.02 21.90
N SER A 172 49.38 34.87 21.51
CA SER A 172 50.11 33.62 21.64
C SER A 172 50.72 33.51 23.04
N TRP A 173 50.06 32.78 23.96
CA TRP A 173 50.64 31.82 24.91
C TRP A 173 49.75 31.57 26.15
N ARG A 174 49.46 30.27 26.41
CA ARG A 174 49.06 29.58 27.66
C ARG A 174 47.92 30.09 28.57
N GLN A 175 47.44 31.32 28.48
CA GLN A 175 46.50 31.88 29.48
C GLN A 175 45.04 31.97 29.00
N THR A 176 44.79 31.99 27.68
CA THR A 176 43.43 32.00 27.10
C THR A 176 42.87 30.61 26.78
N ARG A 177 43.41 29.55 27.40
CA ARG A 177 43.00 28.17 27.13
C ARG A 177 41.48 28.00 27.23
N ASP A 178 40.88 28.60 28.25
CA ASP A 178 39.46 28.44 28.52
C ASP A 178 38.61 29.14 27.44
N MET A 179 38.97 30.36 27.02
CA MET A 179 38.30 31.05 25.90
C MET A 179 38.45 30.30 24.57
N ARG A 180 39.63 29.73 24.30
CA ARG A 180 39.87 28.91 23.09
C ARG A 180 39.03 27.63 23.12
N GLU A 181 38.91 26.98 24.27
CA GLU A 181 38.03 25.82 24.46
C GLU A 181 36.56 26.21 24.22
N PHE A 182 36.10 27.36 24.72
CA PHE A 182 34.75 27.86 24.42
C PHE A 182 34.52 28.11 22.93
N VAL A 183 35.45 28.80 22.24
CA VAL A 183 35.33 29.05 20.80
C VAL A 183 35.34 27.74 20.00
N LEU A 184 36.25 26.81 20.31
CA LEU A 184 36.27 25.50 19.68
C LEU A 184 34.98 24.71 19.94
N GLY A 185 34.41 24.80 21.14
CA GLY A 185 33.13 24.20 21.50
C GLY A 185 31.98 24.73 20.63
N MET A 186 31.88 26.07 20.49
CA MET A 186 30.88 26.70 19.61
C MET A 186 31.00 26.21 18.16
N THR A 187 32.22 26.09 17.64
CA THR A 187 32.46 25.59 16.28
C THR A 187 32.15 24.11 16.13
N GLN A 188 32.40 23.30 17.16
CA GLN A 188 32.11 21.86 17.14
C GLN A 188 30.62 21.56 17.14
N GLU A 189 29.83 22.31 17.92
CA GLU A 189 28.38 22.13 18.00
C GLU A 189 27.70 22.47 16.68
N ASN A 190 28.17 23.51 15.99
CA ASN A 190 27.66 23.92 14.67
C ASN A 190 28.63 23.56 13.53
N ALA A 191 29.42 22.49 13.69
CA ALA A 191 30.47 22.12 12.74
C ALA A 191 29.94 21.89 11.32
N GLY A 192 28.71 21.36 11.19
CA GLY A 192 28.06 21.17 9.90
C GLY A 192 27.75 22.49 9.16
N GLU A 193 27.57 23.60 9.87
CA GLU A 193 27.33 24.90 9.25
C GLU A 193 28.65 25.56 8.85
N TYR A 194 29.60 25.65 9.79
CA TYR A 194 30.88 26.31 9.54
C TYR A 194 31.77 25.56 8.54
N LEU A 195 31.81 24.22 8.58
CA LEU A 195 32.70 23.43 7.70
C LEU A 195 32.12 23.22 6.30
N ASN A 196 30.84 23.50 6.08
CA ASN A 196 30.26 23.52 4.74
C ASN A 196 30.43 24.89 4.05
N ASP A 197 30.78 25.94 4.80
CA ASP A 197 31.08 27.24 4.25
C ASP A 197 32.54 27.32 3.75
N TYR A 198 32.71 27.46 2.44
CA TYR A 198 34.03 27.54 1.82
C TYR A 198 34.80 28.79 2.24
N GLY A 199 34.11 29.92 2.42
CA GLY A 199 34.73 31.19 2.84
C GLY A 199 35.31 31.11 4.25
N PHE A 200 34.63 30.38 5.14
CA PHE A 200 35.09 30.07 6.48
C PHE A 200 36.38 29.27 6.46
N ILE A 201 36.38 28.12 5.77
CA ILE A 201 37.57 27.25 5.66
C ILE A 201 38.74 27.99 5.02
N GLU A 202 38.49 28.74 3.96
CA GLU A 202 39.53 29.48 3.25
C GLU A 202 40.16 30.56 4.16
N SER A 203 39.35 31.26 4.96
CA SER A 203 39.80 32.31 5.87
C SER A 203 40.64 31.78 7.03
N ILE A 204 40.21 30.68 7.66
CA ILE A 204 40.97 30.08 8.78
C ILE A 204 42.30 29.45 8.34
N ILE A 205 42.39 28.94 7.10
CA ILE A 205 43.63 28.35 6.57
C ILE A 205 44.62 29.44 6.13
N LYS A 206 44.12 30.54 5.54
CA LYS A 206 44.97 31.64 5.07
C LYS A 206 45.54 32.48 6.19
N ASP A 207 44.79 32.71 7.27
CA ASP A 207 45.28 33.51 8.39
C ASP A 207 46.22 32.68 9.28
N LYS A 208 47.50 33.07 9.32
CA LYS A 208 48.52 32.44 10.15
C LYS A 208 48.17 32.43 11.64
N ARG A 209 47.41 33.42 12.12
CA ARG A 209 46.95 33.50 13.53
C ARG A 209 45.97 32.39 13.87
N LEU A 210 45.20 31.93 12.88
CA LEU A 210 44.16 30.91 13.03
C LEU A 210 44.67 29.49 12.77
N SER A 211 45.98 29.30 12.51
CA SER A 211 46.54 27.96 12.29
C SER A 211 46.34 27.02 13.49
N GLU A 212 46.45 27.52 14.72
CA GLU A 212 46.17 26.74 15.93
C GLU A 212 44.68 26.39 16.08
N TYR A 213 43.81 27.33 15.70
CA TYR A 213 42.36 27.13 15.69
C TYR A 213 41.93 26.07 14.67
N ALA A 214 42.44 26.16 13.43
CA ALA A 214 42.21 25.18 12.38
C ALA A 214 42.70 23.78 12.79
N MET A 215 43.89 23.68 13.39
CA MET A 215 44.41 22.42 13.91
C MET A 215 43.57 21.88 15.08
N GLY A 216 43.05 22.75 15.95
CA GLY A 216 42.15 22.38 17.04
C GLY A 216 40.83 21.80 16.53
N ILE A 217 40.24 22.40 15.49
CA ILE A 217 39.06 21.88 14.81
C ILE A 217 39.38 20.50 14.22
N LEU A 218 40.45 20.35 13.45
CA LEU A 218 40.84 19.08 12.83
C LEU A 218 41.09 17.98 13.86
N ALA A 219 41.77 18.29 14.97
CA ALA A 219 42.00 17.35 16.06
C ALA A 219 40.68 16.89 16.70
N SER A 220 39.77 17.83 16.96
CA SER A 220 38.46 17.50 17.54
C SER A 220 37.59 16.64 16.62
N LEU A 221 37.65 16.87 15.30
CA LEU A 221 36.94 16.06 14.31
C LEU A 221 37.58 14.68 14.15
N ALA A 222 38.91 14.56 14.24
CA ALA A 222 39.60 13.28 14.20
C ALA A 222 39.17 12.38 15.37
N VAL A 223 39.11 12.93 16.59
CA VAL A 223 38.63 12.20 17.78
C VAL A 223 37.17 11.74 17.60
N ARG A 224 36.29 12.62 17.13
CA ARG A 224 34.88 12.25 16.85
C ARG A 224 34.74 11.17 15.78
N ASN A 225 35.61 11.18 14.76
CA ASN A 225 35.62 10.17 13.71
C ASN A 225 36.25 8.85 14.14
N GLU A 226 37.07 8.80 15.18
CA GLU A 226 37.56 7.56 15.78
C GLU A 226 36.52 6.90 16.70
N GLU A 227 35.70 7.71 17.39
CA GLU A 227 34.60 7.23 18.25
C GLU A 227 33.34 6.80 17.47
N ALA A 228 33.06 7.47 16.34
CA ALA A 228 31.90 7.17 15.49
C ALA A 228 31.82 5.74 14.92
N PRO A 229 32.90 5.08 14.43
CA PRO A 229 32.81 3.71 13.93
C PRO A 229 32.53 2.70 15.06
N GLN A 230 33.03 2.92 16.27
CA GLN A 230 32.82 1.99 17.40
C GLN A 230 31.36 1.98 17.88
N LEU A 231 30.73 3.16 17.94
CA LEU A 231 29.31 3.28 18.32
C LEU A 231 28.35 2.88 17.19
N LYS A 232 28.69 3.18 15.93
CA LYS A 232 27.84 2.81 14.78
C LYS A 232 27.87 1.32 14.46
N GLU A 233 29.00 0.63 14.62
CA GLU A 233 29.07 -0.83 14.43
C GLU A 233 28.33 -1.59 15.53
N GLN A 234 28.39 -1.13 16.79
CA GLN A 234 27.65 -1.76 17.89
C GLN A 234 26.13 -1.54 17.77
N HIS A 235 25.69 -0.30 17.51
CA HIS A 235 24.26 0.01 17.37
C HIS A 235 23.65 -0.67 16.14
N SER A 236 24.36 -0.66 15.00
CA SER A 236 23.89 -1.31 13.77
C SER A 236 23.87 -2.84 13.89
N SER A 237 24.78 -3.45 14.66
CA SER A 237 24.76 -4.89 14.95
C SER A 237 23.61 -5.30 15.88
N GLU A 238 23.31 -4.50 16.92
CA GLU A 238 22.19 -4.74 17.84
C GLU A 238 20.82 -4.51 17.15
N GLU A 239 20.69 -3.46 16.34
CA GLU A 239 19.50 -3.21 15.51
C GLU A 239 19.30 -4.30 14.45
N LEU A 240 20.38 -4.78 13.82
CA LEU A 240 20.31 -5.90 12.89
C LEU A 240 19.87 -7.19 13.59
N HIS A 241 20.38 -7.47 14.80
CA HIS A 241 20.02 -8.65 15.57
C HIS A 241 18.56 -8.60 16.05
N THR A 242 18.08 -7.44 16.50
CA THR A 242 16.69 -7.26 16.94
C THR A 242 15.73 -7.39 15.76
N HIS A 243 16.01 -6.74 14.62
CA HIS A 243 15.19 -6.94 13.41
C HIS A 243 15.25 -8.37 12.87
N GLN A 244 16.38 -9.08 12.98
CA GLN A 244 16.46 -10.50 12.64
C GLN A 244 15.59 -11.38 13.55
N GLN A 245 15.51 -11.07 14.85
CA GLN A 245 14.61 -11.75 15.78
C GLN A 245 13.14 -11.45 15.47
N GLU A 246 12.79 -10.19 15.19
CA GLU A 246 11.42 -9.80 14.82
C GLU A 246 10.97 -10.48 13.51
N ILE A 247 11.84 -10.53 12.50
CA ILE A 247 11.58 -11.25 11.25
C ILE A 247 11.38 -12.75 11.51
N ALA A 248 12.13 -13.35 12.45
CA ALA A 248 11.97 -14.75 12.79
C ALA A 248 10.62 -15.03 13.48
N VAL A 249 10.18 -14.14 14.38
CA VAL A 249 8.86 -14.23 15.03
C VAL A 249 7.74 -14.05 13.99
N LEU A 250 7.81 -13.01 13.15
CA LEU A 250 6.81 -12.76 12.11
C LEU A 250 6.71 -13.91 11.10
N LYS A 251 7.84 -14.54 10.75
CA LYS A 251 7.84 -15.75 9.89
C LYS A 251 7.13 -16.92 10.56
N LYS A 252 7.34 -17.13 11.87
CA LYS A 252 6.66 -18.17 12.63
C LYS A 252 5.16 -17.92 12.71
N ASP A 253 4.75 -16.69 12.98
CA ASP A 253 3.34 -16.30 13.08
C ASP A 253 2.63 -16.41 11.72
N LEU A 254 3.32 -16.01 10.64
CA LEU A 254 2.81 -16.19 9.28
C LEU A 254 2.61 -17.66 8.93
N ALA A 255 3.56 -18.53 9.30
CA ALA A 255 3.44 -19.98 9.08
C ALA A 255 2.25 -20.56 9.86
N ALA A 256 2.10 -20.20 11.14
CA ALA A 256 0.97 -20.64 11.95
C ALA A 256 -0.38 -20.13 11.41
N ALA A 257 -0.45 -18.88 10.94
CA ALA A 257 -1.66 -18.33 10.34
C ALA A 257 -2.02 -19.01 9.01
N LEU A 258 -1.02 -19.37 8.20
CA LEU A 258 -1.22 -20.13 6.97
C LEU A 258 -1.73 -21.54 7.26
N GLU A 259 -1.15 -22.24 8.24
CA GLU A 259 -1.62 -23.56 8.68
C GLU A 259 -3.05 -23.50 9.22
N ALA A 260 -3.37 -22.52 10.07
CA ALA A 260 -4.73 -22.33 10.60
C ALA A 260 -5.74 -22.05 9.49
N LYS A 261 -5.38 -21.23 8.49
CA LYS A 261 -6.26 -20.92 7.35
C LYS A 261 -6.45 -22.14 6.44
N GLN A 262 -5.41 -22.95 6.25
CA GLN A 262 -5.48 -24.20 5.50
C GLN A 262 -6.36 -25.24 6.21
N GLN A 263 -6.23 -25.33 7.53
CA GLN A 263 -7.07 -26.21 8.35
C GLN A 263 -8.54 -25.77 8.30
N HIS A 264 -8.83 -24.48 8.50
CA HIS A 264 -10.19 -23.95 8.40
C HIS A 264 -10.81 -24.21 7.01
N ALA A 265 -10.05 -24.01 5.93
CA ALA A 265 -10.53 -24.29 4.58
C ALA A 265 -10.81 -25.80 4.37
N SER A 266 -9.98 -26.68 4.95
CA SER A 266 -10.20 -28.12 4.92
C SER A 266 -11.45 -28.53 5.71
N ASP A 267 -11.65 -27.97 6.90
CA ASP A 267 -12.80 -28.24 7.76
C ASP A 267 -14.11 -27.74 7.10
N GLU A 268 -14.08 -26.55 6.51
CA GLU A 268 -15.22 -25.99 5.78
C GLU A 268 -15.56 -26.82 4.54
N LEU A 269 -14.55 -27.29 3.79
CA LEU A 269 -14.75 -28.21 2.67
C LEU A 269 -15.35 -29.54 3.13
N HIS A 270 -14.91 -30.07 4.28
CA HIS A 270 -15.46 -31.30 4.85
C HIS A 270 -16.93 -31.12 5.27
N ALA A 271 -17.26 -30.00 5.93
CA ALA A 271 -18.64 -29.66 6.31
C ALA A 271 -19.55 -29.54 5.08
N ARG A 272 -19.11 -28.84 4.02
CA ARG A 272 -19.85 -28.74 2.75
C ARG A 272 -20.02 -30.10 2.08
N GLN A 273 -19.02 -30.97 2.15
CA GLN A 273 -19.12 -32.32 1.61
C GLN A 273 -20.17 -33.15 2.36
N GLN A 274 -20.25 -33.01 3.69
CA GLN A 274 -21.29 -33.67 4.50
C GLN A 274 -22.69 -33.13 4.19
N GLU A 275 -22.85 -31.81 4.03
CA GLU A 275 -24.14 -31.20 3.61
C GLU A 275 -24.60 -31.75 2.24
N ILE A 276 -23.69 -31.86 1.27
CA ILE A 276 -23.99 -32.43 -0.05
C ILE A 276 -24.44 -33.89 0.07
N VAL A 277 -23.82 -34.68 0.94
CA VAL A 277 -24.25 -36.07 1.20
C VAL A 277 -25.65 -36.10 1.79
N GLY A 278 -25.96 -35.22 2.76
CA GLY A 278 -27.30 -35.08 3.33
C GLY A 278 -28.35 -34.75 2.28
N LEU A 279 -28.12 -33.71 1.48
CA LEU A 279 -29.03 -33.30 0.40
C LEU A 279 -29.22 -34.39 -0.66
N LYS A 280 -28.18 -35.17 -0.96
CA LYS A 280 -28.30 -36.33 -1.87
C LYS A 280 -29.19 -37.42 -1.29
N MET A 281 -29.11 -37.70 0.01
CA MET A 281 -29.99 -38.66 0.66
C MET A 281 -31.44 -38.19 0.67
N GLU A 282 -31.68 -36.91 0.96
CA GLU A 282 -33.02 -36.31 0.92
C GLU A 282 -33.63 -36.35 -0.49
N LEU A 283 -32.84 -36.02 -1.52
CA LEU A 283 -33.27 -36.11 -2.91
C LEU A 283 -33.60 -37.55 -3.32
N ALA A 284 -32.78 -38.51 -2.91
CA ALA A 284 -33.02 -39.93 -3.18
C ALA A 284 -34.33 -40.41 -2.52
N ALA A 285 -34.57 -40.04 -1.26
CA ALA A 285 -35.80 -40.35 -0.56
C ALA A 285 -37.02 -39.71 -1.22
N ALA A 286 -36.93 -38.46 -1.65
CA ALA A 286 -38.01 -37.77 -2.37
C ALA A 286 -38.34 -38.44 -3.72
N LEU A 287 -37.31 -38.86 -4.47
CA LEU A 287 -37.50 -39.60 -5.72
C LEU A 287 -38.15 -40.97 -5.48
N GLU A 288 -37.76 -41.68 -4.44
CA GLU A 288 -38.34 -42.98 -4.09
C GLU A 288 -39.82 -42.86 -3.71
N VAL A 289 -40.18 -41.83 -2.92
CA VAL A 289 -41.58 -41.51 -2.59
C VAL A 289 -42.38 -41.16 -3.86
N GLN A 290 -41.81 -40.36 -4.76
CA GLN A 290 -42.46 -39.99 -6.02
C GLN A 290 -42.67 -41.22 -6.93
N GLU A 291 -41.69 -42.13 -7.00
CA GLU A 291 -41.80 -43.37 -7.76
C GLU A 291 -42.88 -44.29 -7.17
N GLN A 292 -42.93 -44.43 -5.84
CA GLN A 292 -44.00 -45.16 -5.15
C GLN A 292 -45.38 -44.57 -5.43
N HIS A 293 -45.53 -43.24 -5.36
CA HIS A 293 -46.80 -42.57 -5.64
C HIS A 293 -47.24 -42.82 -7.09
N CYS A 294 -46.33 -42.66 -8.05
CA CYS A 294 -46.59 -42.93 -9.46
C CYS A 294 -46.99 -44.41 -9.70
N ARG A 295 -46.35 -45.34 -8.99
CA ARG A 295 -46.67 -46.77 -9.07
C ARG A 295 -48.07 -47.10 -8.52
N VAL A 296 -48.45 -46.49 -7.41
CA VAL A 296 -49.79 -46.66 -6.81
C VAL A 296 -50.86 -46.08 -7.73
N ASP A 297 -50.66 -44.90 -8.28
CA ASP A 297 -51.59 -44.28 -9.23
C ASP A 297 -51.76 -45.10 -10.51
N LEU A 298 -50.66 -45.65 -11.04
CA LEU A 298 -50.69 -46.56 -12.19
C LEU A 298 -51.47 -47.86 -11.88
N GLN A 299 -51.28 -48.44 -10.69
CA GLN A 299 -52.02 -49.63 -10.26
C GLN A 299 -53.51 -49.35 -10.09
N ALA A 300 -53.88 -48.20 -9.50
CA ALA A 300 -55.27 -47.78 -9.37
C ALA A 300 -55.95 -47.64 -10.75
N ARG A 301 -55.32 -46.93 -11.69
CA ARG A 301 -55.84 -46.79 -13.07
C ARG A 301 -55.93 -48.12 -13.81
N GLN A 302 -54.98 -49.04 -13.59
CA GLN A 302 -55.03 -50.39 -14.16
C GLN A 302 -56.18 -51.22 -13.57
N GLN A 303 -56.47 -51.08 -12.27
CA GLN A 303 -57.61 -51.75 -11.64
C GLN A 303 -58.95 -51.20 -12.13
N GLU A 304 -59.09 -49.87 -12.24
CA GLU A 304 -60.28 -49.21 -12.77
C GLU A 304 -60.55 -49.66 -14.21
N SER A 305 -59.55 -49.57 -15.09
CA SER A 305 -59.69 -50.02 -16.49
C SER A 305 -59.96 -51.53 -16.62
N SER A 306 -59.39 -52.36 -15.75
CA SER A 306 -59.69 -53.80 -15.71
C SER A 306 -61.15 -54.07 -15.28
N HIS A 307 -61.65 -53.30 -14.31
CA HIS A 307 -63.04 -53.37 -13.86
C HIS A 307 -64.00 -52.96 -14.98
N GLU A 308 -63.75 -51.82 -15.64
CA GLU A 308 -64.55 -51.36 -16.78
C GLU A 308 -64.54 -52.37 -17.94
N ILE A 309 -63.38 -52.96 -18.27
CA ILE A 309 -63.30 -54.01 -19.31
C ILE A 309 -64.10 -55.26 -18.89
N SER A 310 -64.11 -55.63 -17.61
CA SER A 310 -64.87 -56.76 -17.09
C SER A 310 -66.38 -56.53 -17.20
N GLU A 311 -66.86 -55.34 -16.83
CA GLU A 311 -68.27 -54.96 -16.99
C GLU A 311 -68.69 -54.95 -18.46
N LEU A 312 -67.90 -54.32 -19.33
CA LEU A 312 -68.17 -54.31 -20.77
C LEU A 312 -68.22 -55.73 -21.37
N LYS A 313 -67.38 -56.66 -20.90
CA LYS A 313 -67.43 -58.07 -21.31
C LYS A 313 -68.72 -58.75 -20.85
N LYS A 314 -69.19 -58.46 -19.64
CA LYS A 314 -70.44 -59.00 -19.09
C LYS A 314 -71.64 -58.51 -19.90
N ASP A 315 -71.66 -57.22 -20.22
CA ASP A 315 -72.73 -56.62 -21.03
C ASP A 315 -72.73 -57.15 -22.46
N LEU A 316 -71.55 -57.33 -23.07
CA LEU A 316 -71.43 -57.95 -24.39
C LEU A 316 -71.93 -59.42 -24.38
N ALA A 317 -71.61 -60.20 -23.34
CA ALA A 317 -72.08 -61.57 -23.22
C ALA A 317 -73.61 -61.65 -23.06
N ALA A 318 -74.21 -60.74 -22.27
CA ALA A 318 -75.65 -60.63 -22.14
C ALA A 318 -76.31 -60.29 -23.49
N ALA A 319 -75.76 -59.33 -24.22
CA ALA A 319 -76.24 -58.93 -25.54
C ALA A 319 -76.16 -60.07 -26.57
N LEU A 320 -75.10 -60.87 -26.54
CA LEU A 320 -74.96 -62.06 -27.40
C LEU A 320 -76.01 -63.14 -27.08
N LEU A 321 -76.30 -63.37 -25.81
CA LEU A 321 -77.33 -64.34 -25.38
C LEU A 321 -78.73 -63.91 -25.84
N THR A 322 -79.05 -62.62 -25.74
CA THR A 322 -80.30 -62.06 -26.28
C THR A 322 -80.38 -62.18 -27.81
N ASN A 323 -79.27 -62.02 -28.53
CA ASN A 323 -79.27 -62.24 -29.98
C ASN A 323 -79.54 -63.71 -30.34
N VAL A 324 -78.94 -64.67 -29.64
CA VAL A 324 -79.17 -66.10 -29.89
C VAL A 324 -80.63 -66.49 -29.67
N THR A 325 -81.26 -65.98 -28.59
CA THR A 325 -82.68 -66.24 -28.30
C THR A 325 -83.60 -65.67 -29.38
N ILE A 326 -83.38 -64.41 -29.80
CA ILE A 326 -84.13 -63.79 -30.91
C ILE A 326 -83.95 -64.60 -32.20
N THR A 327 -82.74 -65.07 -32.51
CA THR A 327 -82.46 -65.85 -33.72
C THR A 327 -83.19 -67.20 -33.71
N ASN A 328 -83.24 -67.87 -32.56
CA ASN A 328 -83.97 -69.12 -32.40
C ASN A 328 -85.49 -68.90 -32.53
N GLU A 329 -86.03 -67.85 -31.92
CA GLU A 329 -87.44 -67.47 -32.09
C GLU A 329 -87.77 -67.21 -33.56
N GLN A 330 -86.92 -66.48 -34.28
CA GLN A 330 -87.06 -66.23 -35.71
C GLN A 330 -87.11 -67.54 -36.52
N GLN A 331 -86.18 -68.47 -36.27
CA GLN A 331 -86.17 -69.77 -36.95
C GLN A 331 -87.43 -70.60 -36.66
N THR A 332 -87.97 -70.56 -35.43
CA THR A 332 -89.22 -71.25 -35.12
C THR A 332 -90.41 -70.65 -35.85
N LYS A 333 -90.49 -69.31 -35.92
CA LYS A 333 -91.53 -68.60 -36.68
C LYS A 333 -91.44 -68.91 -38.18
N ASP A 334 -90.24 -68.95 -38.75
CA ASP A 334 -90.03 -69.28 -40.16
C ASP A 334 -90.45 -70.74 -40.48
N LYS A 335 -90.14 -71.70 -39.60
CA LYS A 335 -90.60 -73.09 -39.72
C LYS A 335 -92.12 -73.19 -39.69
N LEU A 336 -92.77 -72.51 -38.73
CA LEU A 336 -94.22 -72.45 -38.61
C LEU A 336 -94.86 -71.85 -39.88
N HIS A 337 -94.31 -70.75 -40.38
CA HIS A 337 -94.76 -70.12 -41.62
C HIS A 337 -94.63 -71.07 -42.82
N HIS A 338 -93.51 -71.80 -42.95
CA HIS A 338 -93.32 -72.78 -44.01
C HIS A 338 -94.34 -73.93 -43.94
N THR A 339 -94.59 -74.49 -42.75
CA THR A 339 -95.59 -75.55 -42.57
C THR A 339 -97.00 -75.07 -42.91
N LEU A 340 -97.37 -73.86 -42.47
CA LEU A 340 -98.70 -73.29 -42.76
C LEU A 340 -98.89 -73.07 -44.27
N VAL A 341 -97.86 -72.55 -44.95
CA VAL A 341 -97.89 -72.33 -46.40
C VAL A 341 -98.01 -73.66 -47.16
N GLU A 342 -97.29 -74.71 -46.77
CA GLU A 342 -97.40 -76.02 -47.42
C GLU A 342 -98.76 -76.70 -47.15
N GLN A 343 -99.32 -76.57 -45.94
CA GLN A 343 -100.69 -77.02 -45.65
C GLN A 343 -101.71 -76.29 -46.52
N LEU A 344 -101.58 -74.97 -46.68
CA LEU A 344 -102.46 -74.19 -47.55
C LEU A 344 -102.34 -74.62 -49.00
N LYS A 345 -101.12 -74.82 -49.53
CA LYS A 345 -100.91 -75.36 -50.89
C LYS A 345 -101.52 -76.76 -51.06
N CYS A 346 -101.45 -77.63 -50.05
CA CYS A 346 -102.07 -78.96 -50.10
C CYS A 346 -103.60 -78.87 -50.11
N ASN A 347 -104.16 -77.99 -49.28
CA ASN A 347 -105.60 -77.73 -49.24
C ASN A 347 -106.11 -77.15 -50.56
N VAL A 348 -105.38 -76.21 -51.18
CA VAL A 348 -105.69 -75.67 -52.51
C VAL A 348 -105.68 -76.78 -53.56
N ARG A 349 -104.63 -77.61 -53.63
CA ARG A 349 -104.57 -78.76 -54.57
C ARG A 349 -105.72 -79.75 -54.37
N ARG A 350 -106.12 -80.00 -53.11
CA ARG A 350 -107.24 -80.89 -52.79
C ARG A 350 -108.59 -80.30 -53.21
N LEU A 351 -108.75 -78.97 -53.08
CA LEU A 351 -109.94 -78.26 -53.54
C LEU A 351 -110.00 -78.20 -55.06
N GLU A 352 -108.88 -77.95 -55.74
CA GLU A 352 -108.76 -78.00 -57.20
C GLU A 352 -109.10 -79.40 -57.75
N LYS A 353 -108.60 -80.47 -57.10
CA LYS A 353 -108.96 -81.85 -57.45
C LYS A 353 -110.44 -82.14 -57.26
N LYS A 354 -111.03 -81.72 -56.14
CA LYS A 354 -112.48 -81.84 -55.90
C LYS A 354 -113.31 -81.03 -56.91
N LEU A 355 -112.81 -79.88 -57.36
CA LEU A 355 -113.46 -79.06 -58.38
C LEU A 355 -113.36 -79.71 -59.77
N GLY A 356 -112.25 -80.38 -60.09
CA GLY A 356 -112.08 -81.14 -61.34
C GLY A 356 -112.89 -82.44 -61.40
N GLU A 357 -113.09 -83.12 -60.26
CA GLU A 357 -113.91 -84.35 -60.16
C GLU A 357 -115.43 -84.08 -60.18
N ALA A 358 -115.86 -82.85 -59.87
CA ALA A 358 -117.28 -82.47 -59.77
C ALA A 358 -117.89 -81.93 -61.08
N ILE A 359 -117.15 -81.93 -62.21
CA ILE A 359 -117.66 -81.46 -63.50
C ILE A 359 -117.72 -82.63 -64.51
N PRO A 360 -118.84 -83.36 -64.60
CA PRO A 360 -119.24 -84.07 -65.81
C PRO A 360 -120.08 -83.14 -66.70
N ASP A 361 -119.75 -83.12 -68.00
CA ASP A 361 -120.50 -82.50 -69.09
C ASP A 361 -122.01 -82.73 -68.96
N THR A 362 -122.77 -81.70 -68.58
CA THR A 362 -124.21 -81.61 -68.90
C THR A 362 -124.69 -80.16 -69.02
N SER A 363 -125.21 -79.87 -70.21
CA SER A 363 -125.87 -78.65 -70.62
C SER A 363 -127.25 -78.53 -69.95
N ASP A 364 -127.32 -77.97 -68.73
CA ASP A 364 -128.58 -77.54 -68.13
C ASP A 364 -128.48 -76.13 -67.52
N ALA A 365 -129.46 -75.28 -67.78
CA ALA A 365 -129.39 -73.86 -67.43
C ALA A 365 -129.51 -73.62 -65.91
N ARG A 366 -130.21 -74.51 -65.19
CA ARG A 366 -130.33 -74.46 -63.71
C ARG A 366 -129.03 -74.86 -63.01
N THR A 367 -128.28 -75.84 -63.55
CA THR A 367 -126.96 -76.19 -63.01
C THR A 367 -125.96 -75.06 -63.27
N LYS A 368 -126.01 -74.37 -64.41
CA LYS A 368 -125.16 -73.17 -64.63
C LYS A 368 -125.41 -72.07 -63.60
N THR A 369 -126.65 -71.77 -63.24
CA THR A 369 -126.96 -70.75 -62.22
C THR A 369 -126.53 -71.19 -60.83
N ALA A 370 -126.79 -72.45 -60.44
CA ALA A 370 -126.34 -72.98 -59.15
C ALA A 370 -124.81 -73.06 -59.04
N THR A 371 -124.12 -73.51 -60.10
CA THR A 371 -122.65 -73.55 -60.18
C THR A 371 -122.05 -72.14 -60.19
N ALA A 372 -122.69 -71.16 -60.82
CA ALA A 372 -122.26 -69.76 -60.76
C ALA A 372 -122.44 -69.18 -59.35
N MET A 373 -123.54 -69.47 -58.66
CA MET A 373 -123.78 -69.01 -57.29
C MET A 373 -122.79 -69.63 -56.30
N VAL A 374 -122.53 -70.94 -56.42
CA VAL A 374 -121.52 -71.64 -55.62
C VAL A 374 -120.14 -71.09 -55.92
N ARG A 375 -119.78 -70.89 -57.19
CA ARG A 375 -118.51 -70.28 -57.60
C ARG A 375 -118.35 -68.89 -56.99
N GLN A 376 -119.36 -68.04 -57.03
CA GLN A 376 -119.31 -66.68 -56.47
C GLN A 376 -119.17 -66.70 -54.94
N ILE A 377 -119.79 -67.65 -54.24
CA ILE A 377 -119.60 -67.85 -52.79
C ILE A 377 -118.18 -68.33 -52.47
N TYR A 378 -117.63 -69.26 -53.28
CA TYR A 378 -116.26 -69.75 -53.11
C TYR A 378 -115.21 -68.69 -53.44
N GLU A 379 -115.40 -67.91 -54.51
CA GLU A 379 -114.57 -66.77 -54.89
C GLU A 379 -114.61 -65.71 -53.79
N GLY A 380 -115.80 -65.34 -53.30
CA GLY A 380 -115.92 -64.40 -52.18
C GLY A 380 -115.24 -64.87 -50.88
N ARG A 381 -115.29 -66.18 -50.57
CA ARG A 381 -114.55 -66.74 -49.41
C ARG A 381 -113.05 -66.82 -49.65
N MET A 382 -112.61 -67.09 -50.87
CA MET A 382 -111.19 -67.08 -51.24
C MET A 382 -110.62 -65.67 -51.19
N ASP A 383 -111.36 -64.66 -51.65
CA ASP A 383 -110.94 -63.27 -51.61
C ASP A 383 -110.92 -62.75 -50.17
N ALA A 384 -111.93 -63.06 -49.35
CA ALA A 384 -111.89 -62.75 -47.92
C ALA A 384 -110.72 -63.42 -47.19
N PHE A 385 -110.37 -64.66 -47.55
CA PHE A 385 -109.21 -65.37 -46.99
C PHE A 385 -107.87 -64.77 -47.47
N LYS A 386 -107.77 -64.38 -48.74
CA LYS A 386 -106.61 -63.65 -49.27
C LYS A 386 -106.44 -62.31 -48.57
N GLU A 387 -107.52 -61.55 -48.39
CA GLU A 387 -107.47 -60.23 -47.75
C GLU A 387 -107.07 -60.34 -46.27
N THR A 388 -107.59 -61.33 -45.53
CA THR A 388 -107.16 -61.59 -44.15
C THR A 388 -105.72 -62.07 -44.03
N THR A 389 -105.25 -62.91 -44.96
CA THR A 389 -103.85 -63.37 -44.98
C THR A 389 -102.88 -62.27 -45.41
N GLU A 390 -103.25 -61.42 -46.37
CA GLU A 390 -102.49 -60.23 -46.76
C GLU A 390 -102.42 -59.19 -45.65
N ALA A 391 -103.51 -58.97 -44.90
CA ALA A 391 -103.51 -58.11 -43.72
C ALA A 391 -102.57 -58.64 -42.63
N GLN A 392 -102.56 -59.95 -42.38
CA GLN A 392 -101.62 -60.58 -41.45
C GLN A 392 -100.16 -60.48 -41.94
N LEU A 393 -99.90 -60.73 -43.23
CA LEU A 393 -98.57 -60.57 -43.82
C LEU A 393 -98.09 -59.11 -43.75
N GLN A 394 -98.98 -58.15 -43.92
CA GLN A 394 -98.65 -56.73 -43.81
C GLN A 394 -98.30 -56.36 -42.37
N LYS A 395 -99.00 -56.91 -41.38
CA LYS A 395 -98.64 -56.74 -39.96
C LYS A 395 -97.24 -57.30 -39.67
N TYR A 396 -96.93 -58.50 -40.15
CA TYR A 396 -95.60 -59.09 -39.98
C TYR A 396 -94.50 -58.32 -40.73
N ARG A 397 -94.79 -57.73 -41.90
CA ARG A 397 -93.83 -56.86 -42.59
C ARG A 397 -93.50 -55.63 -41.77
N VAL A 398 -94.49 -54.99 -41.15
CA VAL A 398 -94.26 -53.82 -40.28
C VAL A 398 -93.42 -54.21 -39.07
N GLU A 399 -93.73 -55.33 -38.41
CA GLU A 399 -92.91 -55.85 -37.30
C GLU A 399 -91.47 -56.17 -37.72
N LEU A 400 -91.28 -56.79 -38.89
CA LEU A 400 -89.94 -57.05 -39.46
C LEU A 400 -89.18 -55.76 -39.79
N THR A 401 -89.85 -54.72 -40.27
CA THR A 401 -89.20 -53.41 -40.48
C THR A 401 -88.79 -52.76 -39.17
N GLY A 402 -89.60 -52.89 -38.11
CA GLY A 402 -89.26 -52.45 -36.76
C GLY A 402 -88.01 -53.16 -36.24
N LEU A 403 -87.98 -54.50 -36.34
CA LEU A 403 -86.83 -55.31 -35.94
C LEU A 403 -85.57 -55.00 -36.75
N LYS A 404 -85.71 -54.75 -38.05
CA LYS A 404 -84.59 -54.35 -38.92
C LYS A 404 -84.02 -53.00 -38.53
N ASN A 405 -84.88 -52.04 -38.16
CA ASN A 405 -84.44 -50.74 -37.68
C ASN A 405 -83.69 -50.85 -36.34
N THR A 406 -84.19 -51.68 -35.41
CA THR A 406 -83.46 -51.94 -34.15
C THR A 406 -82.13 -52.64 -34.39
N LEU A 407 -82.05 -53.57 -35.36
CA LEU A 407 -80.79 -54.22 -35.72
C LEU A 407 -79.78 -53.22 -36.31
N ASN A 408 -80.24 -52.33 -37.20
CA ASN A 408 -79.41 -51.25 -37.75
C ASN A 408 -78.92 -50.28 -36.67
N GLN A 409 -79.76 -50.00 -35.68
CA GLN A 409 -79.39 -49.18 -34.52
C GLN A 409 -78.32 -49.90 -33.67
N ALA A 410 -78.49 -51.20 -33.40
CA ALA A 410 -77.50 -52.00 -32.70
C ALA A 410 -76.17 -52.12 -33.47
N THR A 411 -76.20 -52.23 -34.80
CA THR A 411 -74.98 -52.22 -35.62
C THR A 411 -74.30 -50.86 -35.62
N SER A 412 -75.07 -49.76 -35.59
CA SER A 412 -74.50 -48.42 -35.41
C SER A 412 -73.83 -48.26 -34.04
N TYR A 413 -74.44 -48.76 -32.97
CA TYR A 413 -73.81 -48.77 -31.64
C TYR A 413 -72.54 -49.64 -31.60
N LEU A 414 -72.54 -50.81 -32.24
CA LEU A 414 -71.35 -51.65 -32.36
C LEU A 414 -70.24 -50.99 -33.19
N ALA A 415 -70.59 -50.26 -34.25
CA ALA A 415 -69.63 -49.49 -35.04
C ALA A 415 -69.02 -48.36 -34.21
N LYS A 416 -69.84 -47.67 -33.40
CA LYS A 416 -69.39 -46.63 -32.48
C LYS A 416 -68.47 -47.18 -31.38
N ALA A 417 -68.84 -48.32 -30.79
CA ALA A 417 -67.99 -49.02 -29.83
C ALA A 417 -66.67 -49.51 -30.48
N HIS A 418 -66.69 -49.94 -31.75
CA HIS A 418 -65.47 -50.30 -32.50
C HIS A 418 -64.58 -49.09 -32.78
N THR A 419 -65.15 -47.93 -33.09
CA THR A 419 -64.36 -46.69 -33.23
C THR A 419 -63.77 -46.27 -31.89
N GLU A 420 -64.54 -46.33 -30.81
CA GLU A 420 -64.03 -46.04 -29.46
C GLU A 420 -62.93 -47.03 -29.03
N LEU A 421 -63.06 -48.32 -29.34
CA LEU A 421 -62.01 -49.31 -29.11
C LEU A 421 -60.77 -49.09 -29.99
N LYS A 422 -60.95 -48.59 -31.22
CA LYS A 422 -59.87 -48.21 -32.13
C LYS A 422 -59.15 -46.96 -31.62
N ASP A 423 -59.87 -45.99 -31.10
CA ASP A 423 -59.33 -44.77 -30.49
C ASP A 423 -58.61 -45.10 -29.19
N LEU A 424 -59.15 -45.97 -28.35
CA LEU A 424 -58.48 -46.47 -27.14
C LEU A 424 -57.23 -47.31 -27.47
N LYS A 425 -57.26 -48.13 -28.53
CA LYS A 425 -56.05 -48.81 -29.04
C LYS A 425 -55.04 -47.83 -29.62
N ALA A 426 -55.48 -46.77 -30.30
CA ALA A 426 -54.61 -45.71 -30.79
C ALA A 426 -54.01 -44.89 -29.63
N ILE A 427 -54.71 -44.74 -28.50
CA ILE A 427 -54.18 -44.14 -27.27
C ILE A 427 -53.15 -45.07 -26.59
N ARG A 428 -53.39 -46.39 -26.58
CA ARG A 428 -52.44 -47.41 -26.08
C ARG A 428 -51.19 -47.52 -26.95
N ASP A 429 -51.37 -47.47 -28.27
CA ASP A 429 -50.31 -47.66 -29.27
C ASP A 429 -49.68 -46.31 -29.71
N ALA A 430 -50.18 -45.18 -29.20
CA ALA A 430 -49.54 -43.87 -29.33
C ALA A 430 -48.16 -43.90 -28.64
N PRO A 431 -47.12 -43.34 -29.27
CA PRO A 431 -45.82 -43.21 -28.61
C PRO A 431 -46.03 -42.32 -27.38
N LYS A 432 -45.72 -42.85 -26.20
CA LYS A 432 -45.70 -42.19 -24.88
C LYS A 432 -45.64 -40.66 -25.02
N THR A 433 -46.80 -40.01 -25.00
CA THR A 433 -46.97 -38.55 -25.10
C THR A 433 -46.51 -37.73 -23.88
N PRO A 434 -45.86 -38.27 -22.82
CA PRO A 434 -45.01 -37.44 -21.98
C PRO A 434 -43.72 -37.03 -22.70
N SER A 435 -43.21 -37.74 -23.72
CA SER A 435 -41.89 -37.41 -24.30
C SER A 435 -41.89 -36.13 -25.12
N ALA A 436 -42.95 -35.78 -25.87
CA ALA A 436 -42.91 -34.59 -26.73
C ALA A 436 -43.08 -33.26 -25.96
N ASP A 437 -43.91 -33.24 -24.92
CA ASP A 437 -44.08 -32.06 -24.06
C ASP A 437 -42.96 -31.94 -23.03
N LEU A 438 -42.47 -33.06 -22.48
CA LEU A 438 -41.26 -33.05 -21.65
C LEU A 438 -40.02 -32.74 -22.51
N GLU A 439 -39.93 -33.16 -23.77
CA GLU A 439 -38.86 -32.73 -24.69
C GLU A 439 -39.01 -31.28 -25.13
N LYS A 440 -40.23 -30.75 -25.29
CA LYS A 440 -40.43 -29.30 -25.52
C LYS A 440 -40.05 -28.51 -24.27
N GLN A 441 -40.42 -28.96 -23.08
CA GLN A 441 -40.00 -28.36 -21.81
C GLN A 441 -38.51 -28.50 -21.59
N ILE A 442 -37.89 -29.64 -21.91
CA ILE A 442 -36.43 -29.86 -21.87
C ILE A 442 -35.75 -28.97 -22.90
N ARG A 443 -36.25 -28.85 -24.14
CA ARG A 443 -35.69 -27.94 -25.16
C ARG A 443 -35.84 -26.48 -24.75
N LEU A 444 -36.96 -26.11 -24.12
CA LEU A 444 -37.20 -24.77 -23.60
C LEU A 444 -36.29 -24.47 -22.40
N LEU A 445 -36.15 -25.41 -21.46
CA LEU A 445 -35.24 -25.31 -20.31
C LEU A 445 -33.78 -25.29 -20.77
N GLN A 446 -33.40 -26.06 -21.79
CA GLN A 446 -32.07 -26.04 -22.41
C GLN A 446 -31.81 -24.71 -23.13
N SER A 447 -32.82 -24.15 -23.82
CA SER A 447 -32.77 -22.82 -24.41
C SER A 447 -32.62 -21.73 -23.34
N GLN A 448 -33.38 -21.83 -22.24
CA GLN A 448 -33.30 -20.89 -21.12
C GLN A 448 -31.97 -21.01 -20.36
N LEU A 449 -31.43 -22.22 -20.18
CA LEU A 449 -30.10 -22.46 -19.61
C LEU A 449 -29.01 -21.91 -20.52
N LYS A 450 -29.09 -22.12 -21.84
CA LYS A 450 -28.12 -21.57 -22.79
C LYS A 450 -28.14 -20.04 -22.82
N ASN A 451 -29.33 -19.45 -22.75
CA ASN A 451 -29.49 -17.98 -22.68
C ASN A 451 -29.03 -17.43 -21.32
N ARG A 452 -29.28 -18.14 -20.21
CA ARG A 452 -28.71 -17.80 -18.89
C ARG A 452 -27.20 -17.96 -18.85
N ASP A 453 -26.62 -18.98 -19.51
CA ASP A 453 -25.17 -19.15 -19.63
C ASP A 453 -24.54 -18.06 -20.49
N GLU A 454 -25.19 -17.63 -21.57
CA GLU A 454 -24.75 -16.49 -22.39
C GLU A 454 -24.89 -15.15 -21.62
N GLN A 455 -25.95 -14.98 -20.83
CA GLN A 455 -26.12 -13.86 -19.92
C GLN A 455 -25.13 -13.89 -18.75
N LEU A 456 -24.80 -15.06 -18.20
CA LEU A 456 -23.78 -15.23 -17.18
C LEU A 456 -22.39 -14.98 -17.76
N LYS A 457 -22.09 -15.46 -18.98
CA LYS A 457 -20.83 -15.15 -19.68
C LYS A 457 -20.70 -13.68 -20.04
N SER A 458 -21.78 -13.00 -20.43
CA SER A 458 -21.74 -11.54 -20.64
C SER A 458 -21.71 -10.74 -19.33
N ALA A 459 -22.35 -11.25 -18.27
CA ALA A 459 -22.28 -10.67 -16.94
C ALA A 459 -20.97 -11.00 -16.20
N LEU A 460 -20.22 -12.02 -16.62
CA LEU A 460 -18.87 -12.39 -16.15
C LEU A 460 -17.78 -11.71 -16.97
N SER A 461 -18.02 -11.40 -18.25
CA SER A 461 -17.03 -10.70 -19.08
C SER A 461 -16.77 -9.28 -18.60
N ALA A 462 -17.76 -8.60 -18.01
CA ALA A 462 -17.57 -7.28 -17.38
C ALA A 462 -16.71 -7.36 -16.09
N PRO A 463 -17.02 -8.24 -15.11
CA PRO A 463 -16.15 -8.55 -13.97
C PRO A 463 -14.76 -9.04 -14.37
N GLU A 464 -14.63 -9.94 -15.35
CA GLU A 464 -13.35 -10.46 -15.84
C GLU A 464 -12.53 -9.37 -16.52
N ALA A 465 -13.16 -8.49 -17.32
CA ALA A 465 -12.52 -7.31 -17.89
C ALA A 465 -12.10 -6.33 -16.79
N THR A 466 -12.93 -6.08 -15.78
CA THR A 466 -12.55 -5.25 -14.62
C THR A 466 -11.47 -5.90 -13.77
N PHE A 467 -11.43 -7.23 -13.66
CA PHE A 467 -10.41 -7.97 -12.90
C PHE A 467 -9.09 -8.01 -13.65
N THR A 468 -9.10 -8.17 -14.97
CA THR A 468 -7.90 -8.02 -15.80
C THR A 468 -7.41 -6.58 -15.83
N GLN A 469 -8.31 -5.60 -15.86
CA GLN A 469 -7.95 -4.18 -15.77
C GLN A 469 -7.41 -3.82 -14.38
N LEU A 470 -8.00 -4.29 -13.28
CA LEU A 470 -7.49 -4.13 -11.93
C LEU A 470 -6.17 -4.87 -11.74
N ARG A 471 -5.99 -6.05 -12.33
CA ARG A 471 -4.73 -6.81 -12.29
C ARG A 471 -3.63 -6.11 -13.11
N HIS A 472 -3.99 -5.48 -14.22
CA HIS A 472 -3.09 -4.63 -14.99
C HIS A 472 -2.76 -3.34 -14.22
N GLN A 473 -3.74 -2.68 -13.61
CA GLN A 473 -3.56 -1.51 -12.73
C GLN A 473 -2.75 -1.83 -11.47
N LEU A 474 -2.87 -3.03 -10.91
CA LEU A 474 -2.05 -3.49 -9.78
C LEU A 474 -0.63 -3.87 -10.21
N ALA A 475 -0.45 -4.31 -11.47
CA ALA A 475 0.86 -4.58 -12.05
C ALA A 475 1.58 -3.28 -12.45
N THR A 476 0.87 -2.29 -12.99
CA THR A 476 1.39 -0.94 -13.22
C THR A 476 1.61 -0.23 -11.91
N ALA A 477 0.68 -0.23 -10.95
CA ALA A 477 0.90 0.35 -9.63
C ALA A 477 2.02 -0.37 -8.83
N LYS A 478 2.33 -1.65 -9.09
CA LYS A 478 3.53 -2.32 -8.56
C LYS A 478 4.81 -1.85 -9.25
N TYR A 479 4.76 -1.57 -10.56
CA TYR A 479 5.88 -1.01 -11.31
C TYR A 479 6.11 0.47 -10.93
N ASP A 480 5.04 1.27 -10.89
CA ASP A 480 5.01 2.66 -10.49
C ASP A 480 5.37 2.83 -9.00
N ALA A 481 4.92 1.94 -8.09
CA ALA A 481 5.35 1.99 -6.68
C ALA A 481 6.79 1.47 -6.45
N LEU A 482 7.37 0.74 -7.41
CA LEU A 482 8.80 0.42 -7.45
C LEU A 482 9.62 1.55 -8.10
N GLU A 483 8.99 2.45 -8.85
CA GLU A 483 9.60 3.61 -9.51
C GLU A 483 9.44 4.91 -8.68
N GLU A 484 8.36 5.06 -7.90
CA GLU A 484 8.09 6.17 -6.97
C GLU A 484 8.80 6.03 -5.61
N ARG A 485 9.26 4.83 -5.23
CA ARG A 485 10.01 4.61 -3.97
C ARG A 485 11.52 4.68 -4.19
N TYR A 486 11.97 5.79 -4.78
CA TYR A 486 13.33 6.11 -5.22
C TYR A 486 13.60 5.72 -6.68
N ASP A 487 13.86 6.75 -7.47
CA ASP A 487 14.35 6.67 -8.85
C ASP A 487 15.60 5.76 -8.90
N VAL A 488 15.37 4.50 -9.24
CA VAL A 488 16.42 3.46 -9.29
C VAL A 488 17.53 3.84 -10.26
N ASN A 489 17.22 4.67 -11.27
CA ASN A 489 18.22 5.18 -12.20
C ASN A 489 19.04 6.30 -11.56
N GLN A 490 18.44 7.17 -10.77
CA GLN A 490 19.16 8.19 -9.98
C GLN A 490 20.06 7.54 -8.93
N LEU A 491 19.58 6.56 -8.17
CA LEU A 491 20.41 5.82 -7.20
C LEU A 491 21.51 4.98 -7.87
N ARG A 492 21.27 4.43 -9.07
CA ARG A 492 22.28 3.71 -9.84
C ARG A 492 23.32 4.67 -10.43
N ALA A 493 22.92 5.88 -10.80
CA ALA A 493 23.81 6.95 -11.23
C ALA A 493 24.64 7.50 -10.06
N GLU A 494 24.03 7.77 -8.91
CA GLU A 494 24.71 8.19 -7.67
C GLU A 494 25.64 7.10 -7.14
N LYS A 495 25.23 5.82 -7.17
CA LYS A 495 26.12 4.69 -6.84
C LYS A 495 27.29 4.59 -7.82
N GLY A 496 27.07 4.85 -9.11
CA GLY A 496 28.13 4.90 -10.12
C GLY A 496 29.10 6.05 -9.87
N PHE A 497 28.57 7.24 -9.56
CA PHE A 497 29.34 8.43 -9.23
C PHE A 497 30.15 8.26 -7.93
N LEU A 498 29.52 7.77 -6.87
CA LEU A 498 30.18 7.46 -5.60
C LEU A 498 31.23 6.34 -5.74
N ALA A 499 30.98 5.32 -6.57
CA ALA A 499 31.98 4.30 -6.84
C ALA A 499 33.18 4.86 -7.63
N GLN A 500 32.93 5.81 -8.53
CA GLN A 500 33.96 6.53 -9.28
C GLN A 500 34.76 7.46 -8.37
N GLU A 501 34.11 8.25 -7.51
CA GLU A 501 34.77 9.09 -6.49
C GLU A 501 35.52 8.26 -5.46
N LEU A 502 34.99 7.13 -5.01
CA LEU A 502 35.69 6.21 -4.11
C LEU A 502 36.91 5.59 -4.81
N SER A 503 36.83 5.30 -6.11
CA SER A 503 38.00 4.86 -6.89
C SER A 503 39.03 5.97 -7.05
N HIS A 504 38.59 7.23 -7.22
CA HIS A 504 39.45 8.39 -7.36
C HIS A 504 40.13 8.75 -6.03
N SER A 505 39.38 8.68 -4.92
CA SER A 505 39.88 8.84 -3.55
C SER A 505 40.88 7.72 -3.20
N LYS A 506 40.56 6.45 -3.50
CA LYS A 506 41.51 5.34 -3.36
C LYS A 506 42.78 5.55 -4.19
N HIS A 507 42.64 6.04 -5.42
CA HIS A 507 43.80 6.36 -6.26
C HIS A 507 44.61 7.52 -5.67
N LEU A 508 43.97 8.56 -5.11
CA LEU A 508 44.64 9.66 -4.44
C LEU A 508 45.37 9.20 -3.17
N THR A 509 44.76 8.36 -2.34
CA THR A 509 45.40 7.80 -1.14
C THR A 509 46.57 6.91 -1.51
N THR A 510 46.47 6.08 -2.55
CA THR A 510 47.61 5.27 -3.04
C THR A 510 48.72 6.15 -3.61
N ILE A 511 48.41 7.28 -4.27
CA ILE A 511 49.42 8.27 -4.69
C ILE A 511 50.07 8.92 -3.46
N GLN A 512 49.29 9.29 -2.45
CA GLN A 512 49.81 9.89 -1.21
C GLN A 512 50.71 8.92 -0.45
N GLU A 513 50.31 7.66 -0.29
CA GLU A 513 51.12 6.59 0.31
C GLU A 513 52.43 6.36 -0.47
N ALA A 514 52.37 6.33 -1.81
CA ALA A 514 53.56 6.20 -2.65
C ALA A 514 54.52 7.39 -2.52
N VAL A 515 53.99 8.62 -2.42
CA VAL A 515 54.79 9.84 -2.22
C VAL A 515 55.42 9.85 -0.83
N VAL A 516 54.68 9.47 0.21
CA VAL A 516 55.20 9.37 1.59
C VAL A 516 56.32 8.32 1.66
N GLN A 517 56.13 7.15 1.03
CA GLN A 517 57.15 6.11 0.96
C GLN A 517 58.41 6.61 0.25
N GLN A 518 58.27 7.32 -0.87
CA GLN A 518 59.39 7.88 -1.62
C GLN A 518 60.16 8.96 -0.83
N LEU A 519 59.46 9.78 -0.04
CA LEU A 519 60.09 10.77 0.83
C LEU A 519 60.84 10.12 2.01
N LEU A 520 60.31 9.01 2.54
CA LEU A 520 61.02 8.20 3.55
C LEU A 520 62.30 7.59 2.97
N GLU A 521 62.24 7.03 1.76
CA GLU A 521 63.42 6.51 1.06
C GLU A 521 64.48 7.58 0.79
N ILE A 522 64.08 8.80 0.39
CA ILE A 522 64.99 9.93 0.21
C ILE A 522 65.65 10.35 1.53
N ASN A 523 64.90 10.33 2.63
CA ASN A 523 65.44 10.63 3.97
C ASN A 523 66.46 9.60 4.47
N LEU A 524 66.48 8.38 3.91
CA LEU A 524 67.46 7.34 4.25
C LEU A 524 68.81 7.53 3.53
N ILE A 525 68.93 8.50 2.62
CA ILE A 525 70.17 8.80 1.94
C ILE A 525 71.10 9.53 2.91
N ALA A 526 72.04 8.79 3.49
CA ALA A 526 72.93 9.32 4.52
C ALA A 526 74.05 10.24 3.99
N THR A 527 74.50 10.03 2.75
CA THR A 527 75.60 10.78 2.11
C THR A 527 75.34 11.00 0.61
N CYS A 528 75.97 12.03 0.05
CA CYS A 528 75.94 12.23 -1.39
C CYS A 528 76.78 11.16 -2.10
N ARG A 529 76.22 10.53 -3.14
CA ARG A 529 76.87 9.45 -3.93
C ARG A 529 77.74 9.96 -5.08
N HIS A 530 78.01 11.26 -5.16
CA HIS A 530 78.84 11.82 -6.22
C HIS A 530 80.28 11.92 -5.74
N ASP A 531 81.20 11.12 -6.30
CA ASP A 531 82.61 10.94 -5.87
C ASP A 531 83.44 12.22 -5.69
N GLN A 532 83.02 13.36 -6.23
CA GLN A 532 83.71 14.66 -6.10
C GLN A 532 82.98 15.65 -5.19
N CYS A 533 81.97 15.20 -4.44
CA CYS A 533 81.21 16.04 -3.52
C CYS A 533 81.92 16.15 -2.16
N GLU A 534 82.03 17.37 -1.63
CA GLU A 534 82.64 17.63 -0.32
C GLU A 534 81.85 17.01 0.85
N ALA A 535 80.58 16.64 0.64
CA ALA A 535 79.73 15.94 1.61
C ALA A 535 79.96 14.41 1.70
N HIS A 536 81.08 13.91 1.16
CA HIS A 536 81.49 12.50 1.33
C HIS A 536 81.92 12.25 2.78
N GLY A 537 80.96 11.92 3.65
CA GLY A 537 81.21 11.50 5.04
C GLY A 537 80.51 12.33 6.12
N ASP A 538 79.88 13.45 5.77
CA ASP A 538 79.08 14.30 6.67
C ASP A 538 77.59 14.31 6.29
N VAL A 539 76.74 14.88 7.17
CA VAL A 539 75.27 14.91 7.05
C VAL A 539 74.84 15.37 5.65
N PHE A 540 74.12 14.51 4.92
CA PHE A 540 73.60 14.83 3.59
C PHE A 540 72.53 15.93 3.64
N ILE A 541 72.86 17.12 3.14
CA ILE A 541 71.92 18.25 3.01
C ILE A 541 71.42 18.31 1.56
N TYR A 542 70.11 18.29 1.39
CA TYR A 542 69.46 18.27 0.08
C TYR A 542 68.21 19.14 0.02
N THR A 543 67.84 19.56 -1.19
CA THR A 543 66.55 20.19 -1.49
C THR A 543 65.67 19.21 -2.26
N LEU A 544 64.38 19.14 -1.90
CA LEU A 544 63.40 18.32 -2.62
C LEU A 544 62.97 19.01 -3.91
N GLU A 545 63.13 18.33 -5.04
CA GLU A 545 62.61 18.76 -6.34
C GLU A 545 61.55 17.79 -6.85
N ARG A 546 60.48 18.34 -7.42
CA ARG A 546 59.39 17.54 -7.98
C ARG A 546 59.83 16.93 -9.31
N CYS A 547 59.66 15.63 -9.47
CA CYS A 547 59.94 14.92 -10.71
C CYS A 547 58.70 14.17 -11.20
N GLY A 548 57.96 14.82 -12.10
CA GLY A 548 56.74 14.27 -12.69
C GLY A 548 55.50 14.42 -11.80
N PRO A 549 54.37 13.80 -12.20
CA PRO A 549 53.09 14.00 -11.52
C PRO A 549 53.06 13.40 -10.10
N ASN A 550 53.79 12.30 -9.87
CA ASN A 550 53.65 11.46 -8.67
C ASN A 550 54.97 11.21 -7.91
N GLY A 551 55.99 12.06 -8.04
CA GLY A 551 57.23 11.80 -7.29
C GLY A 551 58.18 12.97 -7.07
N TYR A 552 59.09 12.76 -6.12
CA TYR A 552 60.11 13.71 -5.66
C TYR A 552 61.51 13.08 -5.79
N MET A 553 62.52 13.94 -5.93
CA MET A 553 63.94 13.58 -5.89
C MET A 553 64.69 14.52 -4.95
N ALA A 554 65.75 14.03 -4.31
CA ALA A 554 66.67 14.87 -3.56
C ALA A 554 67.74 15.44 -4.49
N ARG A 555 67.99 16.75 -4.40
CA ARG A 555 69.12 17.40 -5.04
C ARG A 555 70.13 17.83 -3.98
N CYS A 556 71.36 17.32 -4.07
CA CYS A 556 72.44 17.72 -3.18
C CYS A 556 72.68 19.24 -3.25
N VAL A 557 72.78 19.91 -2.11
CA VAL A 557 73.02 21.37 -2.07
C VAL A 557 74.40 21.73 -2.63
N ASP A 558 75.41 20.88 -2.39
CA ASP A 558 76.81 21.18 -2.73
C ASP A 558 77.11 20.91 -4.20
N CYS A 559 76.82 19.69 -4.69
CA CYS A 559 77.19 19.29 -6.05
C CYS A 559 76.02 19.25 -7.04
N ARG A 560 74.79 19.53 -6.59
CA ARG A 560 73.56 19.53 -7.41
C ARG A 560 73.20 18.20 -8.08
N THR A 561 73.87 17.11 -7.71
CA THR A 561 73.56 15.76 -8.17
C THR A 561 72.17 15.34 -7.67
N ARG A 562 71.47 14.57 -8.50
CA ARG A 562 70.11 14.08 -8.25
C ARG A 562 70.18 12.70 -7.62
N HIS A 563 69.35 12.49 -6.60
CA HIS A 563 69.27 11.26 -5.84
C HIS A 563 67.81 10.79 -5.72
N TRP A 564 67.59 9.51 -5.95
CA TRP A 564 66.27 8.89 -5.95
C TRP A 564 66.14 7.86 -4.84
N GLY A 565 64.92 7.70 -4.31
CA GLY A 565 64.63 6.81 -3.17
C GLY A 565 65.02 5.33 -3.38
N ASN A 566 65.08 4.85 -4.62
CA ASN A 566 65.29 3.43 -4.94
C ASN A 566 66.62 3.07 -5.62
N ASP A 567 67.61 3.95 -5.66
CA ASP A 567 68.91 3.61 -6.24
C ASP A 567 69.77 2.80 -5.25
N HIS A 568 69.36 1.59 -4.90
CA HIS A 568 70.28 0.59 -4.35
C HIS A 568 71.09 -0.03 -5.50
N GLY A 569 72.10 0.71 -5.97
CA GLY A 569 73.24 0.18 -6.73
C GLY A 569 72.95 -0.23 -8.18
N THR A 570 73.51 0.54 -9.12
CA THR A 570 74.25 -0.07 -10.22
C THR A 570 75.28 0.91 -10.77
N ILE A 571 76.54 0.57 -10.44
CA ILE A 571 77.85 1.11 -10.84
C ILE A 571 78.19 2.47 -10.23
#